data_AF-A0A7V1XPS3-F1
#
_entry.id   AF-A0A7V1XPS3-F1
#
_cell.length_a   1.000
_cell.length_b   1.000
_cell.length_c   1.000
_cell.angle_alpha   90.00
_cell.angle_beta   90.00
_cell.angle_gamma   90.00
#
_symmetry.space_group_name_H-M   'P 1'
#
loop_
_entity.id
_entity.type
_entity.pdbx_description
1 polymer ?
#
loop_
_entity_poly.entity_id
_entity_poly.type
_entity_poly.pdbx_seq_one_letter_code
_entity_poly.pdbx_strand_id
1 'polypeptide(L)' 'MEVQMSRDVDWAVFEKAVEITASAVRGALGGEKSQPPSFAAQVFKEVYAALREAAAEMPQPGKPGF' A
#
# COMPACT_ATOMS: atom_id res chain seq x y z
N MET A 1 -22.21 -3.55 1.25
CA MET A 1 -21.51 -4.84 1.36
C MET A 1 -20.09 -4.49 1.81
N GLU A 2 -19.81 -4.54 3.11
CA GLU A 2 -18.41 -4.41 3.55
C GLU A 2 -17.70 -5.71 3.18
N VAL A 3 -16.77 -5.62 2.23
CA VAL A 3 -15.79 -6.68 2.01
C VAL A 3 -14.91 -6.67 3.25
N GLN A 4 -15.15 -7.59 4.16
CA GLN A 4 -14.27 -7.81 5.31
C GLN A 4 -12.97 -8.40 4.76
N MET A 5 -12.06 -7.51 4.32
CA MET A 5 -10.70 -7.86 3.96
C MET A 5 -10.12 -8.67 5.12
N SER A 6 -9.55 -9.85 4.82
CA SER A 6 -8.87 -10.64 5.83
C SER A 6 -7.73 -9.80 6.40
N ARG A 7 -7.55 -9.82 7.73
CA ARG A 7 -6.44 -9.14 8.41
C ARG A 7 -5.08 -9.45 7.76
N ASP A 8 -4.93 -10.64 7.19
CA ASP A 8 -3.72 -11.06 6.48
C ASP A 8 -3.53 -10.34 5.14
N VAL A 9 -4.63 -10.08 4.40
CA VAL A 9 -4.59 -9.32 3.13
C VAL A 9 -4.35 -7.84 3.40
N ASP A 10 -5.02 -7.27 4.40
CA ASP A 10 -4.78 -5.88 4.82
C ASP A 10 -3.33 -5.66 5.26
N TRP A 11 -2.77 -6.62 5.99
CA TRP A 11 -1.37 -6.59 6.41
C TRP A 11 -0.42 -6.70 5.21
N ALA A 12 -0.66 -7.63 4.29
CA ALA A 12 0.15 -7.78 3.09
C ALA A 12 0.14 -6.52 2.20
N VAL A 13 -1.02 -5.89 2.04
CA VAL A 13 -1.16 -4.63 1.29
C VAL A 13 -0.40 -3.50 1.97
N PHE A 14 -0.48 -3.41 3.30
CA PHE A 14 0.27 -2.42 4.09
C PHE A 14 1.79 -2.61 3.94
N GLU A 15 2.29 -3.83 4.15
CA GLU A 15 3.73 -4.13 4.01
C GLU A 15 4.22 -3.77 2.60
N LYS A 16 3.44 -4.12 1.56
CA LYS A 16 3.82 -3.82 0.19
C LYS A 16 3.85 -2.31 -0.10
N ALA A 17 2.91 -1.56 0.46
CA ALA A 17 2.89 -0.10 0.33
C ALA A 17 4.12 0.54 0.99
N VAL A 18 4.55 0.04 2.16
CA VAL A 18 5.77 0.51 2.84
C VAL A 18 7.01 0.24 1.97
N GLU A 19 7.15 -0.97 1.43
CA GLU A 19 8.27 -1.33 0.56
C GLU A 19 8.39 -0.44 -0.68
N ILE A 20 7.29 -0.26 -1.40
CA ILE A 20 7.25 0.56 -2.63
C ILE A 20 7.56 2.02 -2.29
N THR A 21 6.97 2.54 -1.21
CA THR A 21 7.23 3.91 -0.76
C THR A 21 8.71 4.11 -0.44
N ALA A 22 9.31 3.22 0.34
CA ALA A 22 10.73 3.30 0.72
C ALA A 22 11.65 3.28 -0.51
N SER A 23 11.30 2.48 -1.52
CA SER A 23 12.01 2.46 -2.81
C SER A 23 11.85 3.78 -3.56
N ALA A 24 10.63 4.30 -3.67
CA ALA A 24 10.30 5.50 -4.44
C ALA A 24 10.91 6.78 -3.86
N VAL A 25 11.02 6.89 -2.53
CA VAL A 25 11.58 8.08 -1.87
C VAL A 25 13.09 8.01 -1.66
N ARG A 26 13.76 6.94 -2.11
CA ARG A 26 15.20 6.75 -1.94
C ARG A 26 15.97 7.90 -2.61
N GLY A 27 16.82 8.58 -1.84
CA GLY A 27 17.60 9.72 -2.32
C GLY A 27 16.82 11.04 -2.42
N ALA A 28 15.50 11.02 -2.16
CA ALA A 28 14.67 12.22 -2.14
C ALA A 28 14.66 12.94 -0.78
N LEU A 29 15.14 12.30 0.29
CA LEU A 29 15.09 12.80 1.67
C LEU A 29 16.51 13.02 2.24
N GLY A 30 16.74 14.12 2.98
CA GLY A 30 17.94 14.32 3.81
C GLY A 30 19.13 15.13 3.23
N GLY A 31 18.94 15.94 2.18
CA GLY A 31 19.99 16.77 1.56
C GLY A 31 19.53 18.19 1.20
N GLU A 32 20.43 19.04 0.68
CA GLU A 32 20.15 20.47 0.37
C GLU A 32 18.99 20.71 -0.63
N LYS A 33 18.61 19.69 -1.42
CA LYS A 33 17.45 19.71 -2.34
C LYS A 33 16.43 18.61 -2.03
N SER A 34 16.39 18.17 -0.77
CA SER A 34 15.46 17.11 -0.37
C SER A 34 14.02 17.59 -0.33
N GLN A 35 13.13 16.66 -0.62
CA GLN A 35 11.70 16.84 -0.43
C GLN A 35 11.38 17.00 1.07
N PRO A 36 10.30 17.72 1.41
CA PRO A 36 9.88 17.87 2.79
C PRO A 36 9.54 16.50 3.40
N PRO A 37 9.66 16.32 4.72
CA PRO A 37 9.33 15.04 5.38
C PRO A 37 7.92 14.52 5.08
N SER A 38 6.97 15.42 4.82
CA SER A 38 5.60 15.08 4.45
C SER A 38 5.49 14.35 3.11
N PHE A 39 6.47 14.50 2.21
CA PHE A 39 6.48 13.88 0.89
C PHE A 39 6.40 12.35 0.99
N ALA A 40 7.14 11.73 1.91
CA ALA A 40 7.09 10.29 2.10
C ALA A 40 5.70 9.79 2.51
N ALA A 41 5.01 10.57 3.34
CA ALA A 41 3.64 10.26 3.75
C ALA A 41 2.63 10.44 2.61
N GLN A 42 2.85 11.41 1.71
CA GLN A 42 2.03 11.60 0.51
C GLN A 42 2.19 10.40 -0.45
N VAL A 43 3.44 10.03 -0.76
CA VAL A 43 3.73 8.86 -1.60
C VAL A 43 3.13 7.59 -1.01
N PHE A 44 3.26 7.37 0.30
CA PHE A 44 2.64 6.22 0.97
C PHE A 44 1.12 6.18 0.78
N LYS A 45 0.43 7.31 0.98
CA LYS A 45 -1.03 7.38 0.86
C LYS A 45 -1.50 7.06 -0.55
N GLU A 46 -0.82 7.57 -1.57
CA GLU A 46 -1.15 7.30 -2.98
C GLU A 46 -0.95 5.83 -3.33
N VAL A 47 0.21 5.27 -2.97
CA VAL A 47 0.53 3.85 -3.21
C VAL A 47 -0.45 2.93 -2.47
N TYR A 48 -0.70 3.20 -1.19
CA TYR A 48 -1.58 2.37 -0.37
C TYR A 48 -3.03 2.41 -0.89
N ALA A 49 -3.52 3.58 -1.31
CA ALA A 49 -4.85 3.69 -1.92
C ALA A 49 -4.96 2.83 -3.18
N ALA A 50 -4.00 2.94 -4.10
CA ALA A 50 -3.99 2.14 -5.34
C ALA A 50 -3.93 0.62 -5.06
N LEU A 51 -3.13 0.19 -4.08
CA LEU A 51 -3.05 -1.23 -3.73
C LEU A 51 -4.33 -1.76 -3.08
N ARG A 52 -5.02 -0.96 -2.27
CA ARG A 52 -6.32 -1.37 -1.71
C ARG A 52 -7.39 -1.49 -2.78
N GLU A 53 -7.42 -0.57 -3.75
CA GLU A 53 -8.33 -0.64 -4.89
C GLU A 53 -8.08 -1.92 -5.69
N ALA A 54 -6.83 -2.19 -6.05
CA ALA A 54 -6.44 -3.43 -6.73
C ALA A 54 -6.83 -4.68 -5.91
N ALA A 55 -6.62 -4.66 -4.59
CA ALA A 55 -6.98 -5.79 -3.74
C ALA A 55 -8.50 -6.03 -3.67
N ALA A 56 -9.31 -4.97 -3.69
CA ALA A 56 -10.77 -5.07 -3.69
C ALA A 56 -11.30 -5.68 -5.00
N GLU A 57 -10.59 -5.51 -6.11
CA GLU A 57 -10.95 -6.08 -7.42
C GLU A 57 -10.46 -7.53 -7.61
N MET A 58 -9.56 -8.02 -6.74
CA MET A 58 -9.07 -9.38 -6.86
C MET A 58 -10.17 -10.42 -6.59
N PRO A 59 -10.23 -11.50 -7.38
CA PRO A 59 -11.14 -12.61 -7.11
C PRO A 59 -10.86 -13.18 -5.72
N GLN A 60 -11.87 -13.19 -4.86
CA GLN A 60 -11.78 -13.90 -3.59
C GLN A 60 -11.74 -15.41 -3.87
N PRO A 61 -10.85 -16.18 -3.24
CA PRO A 61 -10.88 -17.63 -3.39
C PRO A 61 -12.27 -18.13 -3.00
N GLY A 62 -12.98 -18.72 -3.97
CA GLY A 62 -14.30 -19.29 -3.75
C GLY A 62 -14.21 -20.30 -2.62
N LYS A 63 -15.14 -20.21 -1.64
CA LYS A 63 -15.27 -21.25 -0.60
C LYS A 63 -15.27 -22.61 -1.31
N PRO A 64 -14.35 -23.53 -0.98
CA PRO A 64 -14.45 -24.89 -1.48
C PRO A 64 -15.85 -25.40 -1.11
N GLY A 65 -16.64 -25.78 -2.12
CA GLY A 65 -17.90 -26.48 -1.89
C GLY A 65 -17.59 -27.78 -1.14
N PHE A 66 -18.36 -28.05 -0.09
CA PHE A 66 -18.39 -29.38 0.55
C PHE A 66 -18.87 -30.44 -0.44
#